data_AF-A0A829H382-F1
#
_entry.id   AF-A0A829H382-F1
#
_cell.length_a   1.000
_cell.length_b   1.000
_cell.length_c   1.000
_cell.angle_alpha   90.00
_cell.angle_beta   90.00
_cell.angle_gamma   90.00
#
_symmetry.space_group_name_H-M   'P 1'
#
loop_
_entity.id
_entity.type
_entity.pdbx_description
1 polymer ?
#
loop_
_entity_poly.entity_id
_entity_poly.type
_entity_poly.pdbx_seq_one_letter_code
_entity_poly.pdbx_strand_id
1 'polypeptide(L)'
;MGHAYDPTKSRNYKQHVKSVASELNIEPLSGPIRVAMEIYRPLQKSGSKALIRRKKEGKVRPTVKPDVDNYYKSVSDALTGILWEDDNQIVEIHVG
;
A
#
# COMPACT_ATOMS: atom_id res chain seq x y z
N MET A 1 1.09 11.80 -25.64
CA MET A 1 0.61 10.91 -24.57
C MET A 1 0.75 11.68 -23.26
N GLY A 2 -0.35 11.91 -22.53
CA GLY A 2 -0.32 12.72 -21.31
C GLY A 2 0.27 11.92 -20.15
N HIS A 3 1.40 12.34 -19.61
CA HIS A 3 1.89 11.81 -18.35
C HIS A 3 0.91 12.24 -17.25
N ALA A 4 0.20 11.28 -16.66
CA ALA A 4 -0.60 11.53 -15.46
C ALA A 4 0.36 12.04 -14.37
N TYR A 5 0.23 13.31 -14.01
CA TYR A 5 1.09 13.95 -13.02
C TYR A 5 0.71 13.41 -11.64
N ASP A 6 1.57 12.56 -11.07
CA ASP A 6 1.36 11.98 -9.76
C ASP A 6 1.41 13.12 -8.70
N PRO A 7 0.38 13.31 -7.87
CA PRO A 7 0.38 14.37 -6.87
C PRO A 7 1.61 14.28 -5.96
N THR A 8 2.16 15.42 -5.53
CA THR A 8 3.42 15.47 -4.74
C THR A 8 3.43 14.52 -3.54
N LYS A 9 2.28 14.34 -2.88
CA LYS A 9 2.14 13.39 -1.76
C LYS A 9 2.31 11.93 -2.17
N SER A 10 1.74 11.53 -3.32
CA SER A 10 1.88 10.19 -3.89
C SER A 10 3.34 9.90 -4.23
N ARG A 11 4.00 10.84 -4.93
CA ARG A 11 5.42 10.74 -5.28
C ARG A 11 6.32 10.60 -4.06
N ASN A 12 6.14 11.43 -3.04
CA ASN A 12 6.96 11.38 -1.83
C ASN A 12 6.77 10.06 -1.06
N TYR A 13 5.54 9.55 -1.01
CA TYR A 13 5.26 8.25 -0.40
C TYR A 13 5.98 7.12 -1.15
N LYS A 14 5.85 7.06 -2.48
CA LYS A 14 6.55 6.08 -3.32
C LYS A 14 8.07 6.16 -3.15
N GLN A 15 8.64 7.37 -3.09
CA GLN A 15 10.08 7.56 -2.86
C GLN A 15 10.53 7.03 -1.50
N HIS A 16 9.73 7.23 -0.45
CA HIS A 16 10.02 6.70 0.87
C HIS A 16 10.00 5.17 0.89
N VAL A 17 8.96 4.56 0.30
CA VAL A 17 8.86 3.09 0.18
C VAL A 17 10.06 2.52 -0.59
N LYS A 18 10.44 3.15 -1.72
CA LYS A 18 11.64 2.79 -2.48
C LYS A 18 12.90 2.83 -1.62
N SER A 19 13.12 3.93 -0.91
CA SER A 19 14.30 4.09 -0.05
C SER A 19 14.43 2.96 0.97
N VAL A 20 13.35 2.66 1.69
CA VAL A 20 13.35 1.60 2.70
C VAL A 20 13.53 0.23 2.07
N ALA A 21 12.90 -0.05 0.93
CA ALA A 21 13.02 -1.33 0.25
C ALA A 21 14.43 -1.56 -0.32
N SER A 22 15.08 -0.52 -0.84
CA SER A 22 16.45 -0.60 -1.37
C SER A 22 17.49 -0.93 -0.30
N GLU A 23 17.22 -0.63 0.98
CA GLU A 23 18.11 -1.01 2.09
C GLU A 23 18.20 -2.53 2.28
N LEU A 24 17.23 -3.31 1.78
CA LEU A 24 17.27 -4.77 1.85
C LEU A 24 18.40 -5.37 1.02
N ASN A 25 18.85 -4.67 -0.04
CA ASN A 25 19.93 -5.08 -0.94
C ASN A 25 19.79 -6.55 -1.40
N ILE A 26 18.60 -6.90 -1.89
CA ILE A 26 18.29 -8.21 -2.44
C ILE A 26 18.17 -8.13 -3.97
N GLU A 27 18.41 -9.24 -4.63
CA GLU A 27 18.04 -9.40 -6.04
C GLU A 27 16.51 -9.50 -6.16
N PRO A 28 15.89 -8.80 -7.14
CA PRO A 28 14.46 -8.92 -7.37
C PRO A 28 14.03 -10.35 -7.68
N LEU A 29 12.87 -10.75 -7.17
CA LEU A 29 12.25 -12.03 -7.48
C LEU A 29 11.84 -12.10 -8.96
N SER A 30 12.10 -13.25 -9.58
CA SER A 30 11.67 -13.59 -10.95
C SER A 30 10.59 -14.69 -10.95
N GLY A 31 9.81 -14.76 -12.03
CA GLY A 31 8.71 -15.72 -12.17
C GLY A 31 7.42 -15.33 -11.42
N PRO A 32 6.38 -16.20 -11.40
CA PRO A 32 5.09 -15.88 -10.82
C PRO A 32 5.17 -15.79 -9.28
N ILE A 33 4.63 -14.71 -8.71
CA ILE A 33 4.65 -14.43 -7.27
C ILE A 33 3.25 -14.21 -6.71
N ARG A 34 3.11 -14.49 -5.41
CA ARG A 34 1.94 -14.11 -4.61
C ARG A 34 2.33 -12.97 -3.67
N VAL A 35 1.49 -11.95 -3.58
CA VAL A 35 1.72 -10.80 -2.69
C VAL A 35 0.66 -10.75 -1.60
N ALA A 36 1.11 -10.73 -0.35
CA ALA A 36 0.27 -10.46 0.81
C ALA A 36 0.67 -9.10 1.41
N MET A 37 -0.30 -8.21 1.63
CA MET A 37 -0.06 -6.86 2.14
C MET A 37 -1.06 -6.50 3.24
N GLU A 38 -0.54 -6.21 4.43
CA GLU A 38 -1.35 -5.70 5.54
C GLU A 38 -1.19 -4.18 5.68
N ILE A 39 -2.30 -3.46 5.70
CA ILE A 39 -2.34 -2.00 5.72
C ILE A 39 -2.88 -1.49 7.05
N TYR A 40 -1.98 -0.98 7.87
CA TYR A 40 -2.32 -0.36 9.14
C TYR A 40 -2.65 1.13 8.94
N ARG A 41 -3.84 1.54 9.40
CA ARG A 41 -4.34 2.92 9.28
C ARG A 41 -4.60 3.53 10.65
N PRO A 42 -4.33 4.84 10.84
CA PRO A 42 -4.72 5.53 12.05
C PRO A 42 -6.24 5.44 12.29
N LEU A 43 -6.63 5.27 13.55
CA LEU A 43 -8.03 5.38 13.94
C LEU A 43 -8.56 6.77 13.62
N GLN A 44 -9.66 6.82 12.88
CA GLN A 44 -10.38 8.06 12.62
C GLN A 44 -10.85 8.68 13.94
N LYS A 45 -10.30 9.85 14.28
CA LYS A 45 -10.55 10.55 15.55
C LYS A 45 -11.93 11.22 15.62
N SER A 46 -12.62 11.39 14.49
CA SER A 46 -13.95 11.99 14.43
C SER A 46 -15.07 10.98 14.76
N GLY A 47 -16.14 11.51 15.35
CA GLY A 47 -17.33 10.77 15.73
C GLY A 47 -17.55 10.70 17.25
N SER A 48 -18.64 10.04 17.64
CA SER A 48 -18.99 9.86 19.05
C SER A 48 -18.00 8.93 19.79
N LYS A 49 -17.91 9.06 21.12
CA LYS A 49 -17.10 8.16 21.97
C LYS A 49 -17.46 6.68 21.74
N ALA A 50 -18.75 6.38 21.55
CA ALA A 50 -19.23 5.04 21.25
C ALA A 50 -18.74 4.51 19.89
N LEU A 51 -18.75 5.36 18.86
CA LEU A 51 -18.23 5.00 17.54
C LEU A 51 -16.71 4.75 17.58
N ILE A 52 -15.96 5.61 18.27
CA ILE A 52 -14.50 5.44 18.45
C ILE A 52 -14.21 4.13 19.18
N ARG A 53 -14.99 3.77 20.20
CA ARG A 53 -14.85 2.47 20.90
C ARG A 53 -15.09 1.30 19.94
N ARG A 54 -16.16 1.34 19.13
CA ARG A 54 -16.44 0.28 18.13
C ARG A 54 -15.33 0.16 17.06
N LYS A 55 -14.72 1.28 16.66
CA LYS A 55 -13.55 1.28 15.75
C LYS A 55 -12.34 0.61 16.41
N LYS A 56 -12.06 0.91 17.69
CA LYS A 56 -10.97 0.25 18.46
C LYS A 56 -11.20 -1.25 18.63
N GLU A 57 -12.45 -1.67 18.80
CA GLU A 57 -12.85 -3.08 18.91
C GLU A 57 -12.90 -3.80 17.54
N GLY A 58 -12.54 -3.15 16.43
CA GLY A 58 -12.58 -3.74 15.08
C GLY A 58 -14.00 -3.97 14.52
N LYS A 59 -15.05 -3.59 15.26
CA LYS A 59 -16.46 -3.71 14.85
C LYS A 59 -16.86 -2.73 13.75
N VAL A 60 -16.11 -1.64 13.61
CA VAL A 60 -16.27 -0.66 12.53
C VAL A 60 -14.94 -0.52 11.81
N ARG A 61 -14.91 -0.94 10.53
CA ARG A 61 -13.73 -0.84 9.67
C ARG A 61 -13.65 0.55 9.00
N PRO A 62 -12.44 1.06 8.72
CA PRO A 62 -12.28 2.34 8.05
C PRO A 62 -12.67 2.24 6.57
N THR A 63 -13.82 2.82 6.20
CA THR A 63 -14.33 2.84 4.82
C THR A 63 -14.16 4.22 4.15
N VAL A 64 -13.11 4.96 4.52
CA VAL A 64 -12.79 6.25 3.90
C VAL A 64 -11.58 6.12 2.99
N LYS A 65 -11.49 7.03 2.00
CA LYS A 65 -10.34 7.15 1.11
C LYS A 65 -9.03 7.39 1.90
N PRO A 66 -7.89 6.92 1.38
CA PRO A 66 -7.74 6.03 0.22
C PRO A 66 -8.33 4.64 0.48
N ASP A 67 -8.87 4.02 -0.55
CA ASP A 67 -9.29 2.62 -0.60
C ASP A 67 -8.08 1.68 -0.63
N VAL A 68 -8.34 0.40 -0.33
CA VAL A 68 -7.32 -0.64 -0.15
C VAL A 68 -6.48 -0.88 -1.40
N ASP A 69 -7.10 -0.80 -2.58
CA ASP A 69 -6.47 -0.91 -3.89
C ASP A 69 -5.50 0.24 -4.18
N ASN A 70 -5.84 1.46 -3.77
CA ASN A 70 -4.95 2.62 -3.90
C ASN A 70 -3.70 2.49 -3.04
N TYR A 71 -3.83 1.95 -1.82
CA TYR A 71 -2.66 1.64 -1.01
C TYR A 71 -1.80 0.55 -1.65
N TYR A 72 -2.43 -0.56 -2.05
CA TYR A 72 -1.74 -1.65 -2.73
C TYR A 72 -0.97 -1.14 -3.96
N LYS A 73 -1.63 -0.41 -4.85
CA LYS A 73 -1.01 0.14 -6.06
C LYS A 73 0.17 1.06 -5.73
N SER A 74 0.01 1.95 -4.75
CA SER A 74 1.09 2.89 -4.38
C SER A 74 2.34 2.18 -3.87
N VAL A 75 2.16 1.11 -3.10
CA VAL A 75 3.27 0.29 -2.59
C VAL A 75 3.82 -0.61 -3.69
N SER A 76 2.97 -1.28 -4.47
CA SER A 76 3.36 -2.15 -5.57
C SER A 76 4.21 -1.40 -6.61
N ASP A 77 3.73 -0.25 -7.09
CA ASP A 77 4.47 0.63 -8.01
C ASP A 77 5.86 1.03 -7.48
N ALA A 78 5.98 1.16 -6.15
CA ALA A 78 7.23 1.54 -5.52
C ALA A 78 8.21 0.36 -5.39
N LEU A 79 7.71 -0.87 -5.26
CA LEU A 79 8.50 -2.07 -5.04
C LEU A 79 8.90 -2.79 -6.35
N THR A 80 8.20 -2.52 -7.46
CA THR A 80 8.58 -3.02 -8.79
C THR A 80 9.98 -2.53 -9.18
N GLY A 81 10.82 -3.46 -9.63
CA GLY A 81 12.25 -3.29 -9.90
C GLY A 81 13.14 -3.35 -8.66
N ILE A 82 12.58 -3.50 -7.45
CA ILE A 82 13.33 -3.62 -6.19
C ILE A 82 13.13 -5.00 -5.57
N LEU A 83 11.88 -5.41 -5.35
CA LEU A 83 11.57 -6.72 -4.74
C LEU A 83 11.19 -7.78 -5.78
N TRP A 84 10.66 -7.36 -6.92
CA TRP A 84 10.33 -8.20 -8.09
C TRP A 84 10.62 -7.39 -9.36
N GLU A 85 10.87 -8.05 -10.48
CA GLU A 85 11.30 -7.40 -11.73
C GLU A 85 10.18 -6.55 -12.34
N ASP A 86 8.96 -7.09 -12.41
CA ASP A 86 7.78 -6.47 -13.03
C ASP A 86 6.49 -6.83 -12.28
N ASP A 87 5.50 -5.93 -12.23
CA ASP A 87 4.23 -6.19 -11.54
C ASP A 87 3.37 -7.24 -12.26
N ASN A 88 3.65 -7.52 -13.54
CA ASN A 88 3.06 -8.62 -14.28
C ASN A 88 3.32 -10.01 -13.68
N GLN A 89 4.32 -10.13 -12.79
CA GLN A 89 4.63 -11.36 -12.09
C GLN A 89 3.62 -11.71 -11.00
N ILE A 90 2.82 -10.74 -10.55
CA ILE A 90 1.90 -10.91 -9.42
C ILE A 90 0.64 -11.65 -9.90
N VAL A 91 0.57 -12.95 -9.60
CA VAL A 91 -0.55 -13.81 -10.02
C VAL A 91 -1.64 -13.95 -8.95
N GLU A 92 -1.37 -13.52 -7.72
CA GLU A 92 -2.32 -13.55 -6.60
C GLU A 92 -2.03 -12.42 -5.61
N ILE A 93 -3.08 -11.75 -5.15
CA ILE A 93 -2.98 -10.65 -4.18
C ILE A 93 -3.92 -10.90 -3.00
N HIS A 94 -3.39 -10.79 -1.80
CA HIS A 94 -4.17 -10.66 -0.57
C HIS A 94 -3.86 -9.32 0.09
N VAL A 95 -4.89 -8.48 0.30
CA VAL A 95 -4.70 -7.15 0.91
C VAL A 95 -5.78 -6.86 1.95
N GLY A 96 -5.38 -6.40 3.15
CA GLY A 96 -6.27 -6.22 4.30
C GLY A 96 -5.82 -5.21 5.34
#